data_AF-A0AAI9ZWT6-F1
#
_entry.id   AF-A0AAI9ZWT6-F1
#
_cell.length_a   1.000
_cell.length_b   1.000
_cell.length_c   1.000
_cell.angle_alpha   90.00
_cell.angle_beta   90.00
_cell.angle_gamma   90.00
#
_symmetry.space_group_name_H-M   'P 1'
#
loop_
_entity.id
_entity.type
_entity.pdbx_description
1 polymer ?
#
loop_
_entity_poly.entity_id
_entity_poly.type
_entity_poly.pdbx_seq_one_letter_code
_entity_poly.pdbx_strand_id
1 'polypeptide(L)'
;MDGNILPISRFDHTGPNGLWRYSPFLCGVGLMEGLERVYRTSMLVWDNLEEPMAMIHLHNMLVQLKHIEQPLAHYEVLQDMFRDSFFPGGQAPQSNFSEAFLRRGELLWGAGRAKQKPALPASAGYHRAIDVSRNLAFNTKSHLLLYREAEWNVKWIPDNELNPRTRLALLRASQLVTNPPLIRMTKDQKNLLDRVKKALGVDDQELLSRMKALLRDSGQAQSQQSGTRPNAMPTEVVSREYLEPTRVQILDLVKADLHDDIDGSRSYSTFNYILLYVNMIETFDKIEYELGKAQDSDCQSILELKTRLRMVDGLMRKERERKSIKIVGKVLESQRELPYRYPRNERPAETLPRGEDASDIDGTEMLCPVM
;
A
#
# COMPACT_ATOMS: atom_id res chain seq x y z
N MET A 1 -1.26 -39.83 -28.15
CA MET A 1 -2.18 -39.40 -27.08
C MET A 1 -2.18 -37.90 -27.15
N ASP A 2 -3.22 -37.36 -27.80
CA ASP A 2 -3.27 -35.94 -28.14
C ASP A 2 -3.59 -35.13 -26.89
N GLY A 3 -2.69 -34.22 -26.54
CA GLY A 3 -2.61 -33.51 -25.25
C GLY A 3 -3.70 -32.47 -24.98
N ASN A 4 -4.92 -32.66 -25.48
CA ASN A 4 -6.06 -31.78 -25.23
C ASN A 4 -6.99 -32.39 -24.17
N ILE A 5 -6.54 -32.43 -22.90
CA ILE A 5 -7.35 -32.90 -21.77
C ILE A 5 -8.16 -31.74 -21.13
N LEU A 6 -7.87 -30.49 -21.51
CA LEU A 6 -8.58 -29.33 -20.99
C LEU A 6 -9.60 -28.81 -22.01
N PRO A 7 -10.86 -28.58 -21.61
CA PRO A 7 -11.86 -27.98 -22.50
C PRO A 7 -11.41 -26.58 -22.93
N ILE A 8 -11.53 -26.31 -24.23
CA ILE A 8 -11.24 -25.00 -24.81
C ILE A 8 -12.21 -23.97 -24.20
N SER A 9 -11.68 -22.81 -23.81
CA SER A 9 -12.50 -21.73 -23.23
C SER A 9 -13.64 -21.37 -24.18
N ARG A 10 -14.86 -21.18 -23.64
CA ARG A 10 -15.99 -20.64 -24.42
C ARG A 10 -15.71 -19.24 -25.00
N PHE A 11 -14.64 -18.59 -24.55
CA PHE A 11 -14.22 -17.26 -24.99
C PHE A 11 -13.02 -17.27 -25.94
N ASP A 12 -12.53 -18.44 -26.37
CA ASP A 12 -11.34 -18.58 -27.23
C ASP A 12 -11.47 -17.80 -28.56
N HIS A 13 -12.69 -17.71 -29.09
CA HIS A 13 -13.01 -16.96 -30.31
C HIS A 13 -13.21 -15.44 -30.10
N THR A 14 -13.23 -14.96 -28.85
CA THR A 14 -13.55 -13.54 -28.52
C THR A 14 -12.31 -12.70 -28.15
N GLY A 15 -11.12 -13.30 -28.27
CA GLY A 15 -9.84 -12.73 -27.85
C GLY A 15 -9.54 -12.95 -26.36
N PRO A 16 -8.30 -12.67 -25.91
CA PRO A 16 -7.83 -12.98 -24.55
C PRO A 16 -8.66 -12.33 -23.43
N ASN A 17 -9.43 -11.29 -23.73
CA ASN A 17 -10.24 -10.52 -22.77
C ASN A 17 -11.74 -10.81 -22.86
N GLY A 18 -12.15 -11.96 -23.41
CA GLY A 18 -13.57 -12.30 -23.57
C GLY A 18 -14.36 -12.21 -22.27
N LEU A 19 -13.84 -12.72 -21.16
CA LEU A 19 -14.54 -12.65 -19.87
C LEU A 19 -14.74 -11.21 -19.37
N TRP A 20 -13.75 -10.32 -19.58
CA TRP A 20 -13.87 -8.90 -19.24
C TRP A 20 -14.92 -8.20 -20.10
N ARG A 21 -14.97 -8.50 -21.41
CA ARG A 21 -15.94 -7.92 -22.34
C ARG A 21 -17.38 -8.32 -21.99
N TYR A 22 -17.61 -9.60 -21.66
CA TYR A 22 -18.96 -10.10 -21.40
C TYR A 22 -19.38 -10.03 -19.92
N SER A 23 -18.43 -9.99 -18.99
CA SER A 23 -18.71 -9.96 -17.55
C SER A 23 -17.67 -9.15 -16.77
N PRO A 24 -17.59 -7.82 -17.02
CA PRO A 24 -16.65 -6.95 -16.32
C PRO A 24 -16.87 -6.96 -14.81
N PHE A 25 -18.12 -7.13 -14.37
CA PHE A 25 -18.47 -7.26 -12.95
C PHE A 25 -17.83 -8.50 -12.31
N LEU A 26 -17.93 -9.67 -12.95
CA LEU A 26 -17.33 -10.91 -12.43
C LEU A 26 -15.80 -10.78 -12.35
N CYS A 27 -15.18 -10.20 -13.38
CA CYS A 27 -13.75 -9.92 -13.38
C CYS A 27 -13.35 -8.98 -12.24
N GLY A 28 -14.11 -7.90 -12.02
CA GLY A 28 -13.85 -6.94 -10.94
C GLY A 28 -13.95 -7.59 -9.55
N VAL A 29 -14.99 -8.40 -9.31
CA VAL A 29 -15.14 -9.15 -8.05
C VAL A 29 -14.01 -10.16 -7.88
N GLY A 30 -13.67 -10.92 -8.93
CA GLY A 30 -12.58 -11.88 -8.88
C GLY A 30 -11.22 -11.23 -8.58
N LEU A 31 -10.93 -10.10 -9.24
CA LEU A 31 -9.71 -9.32 -8.99
C LEU A 31 -9.68 -8.81 -7.55
N MET A 32 -10.77 -8.21 -7.09
CA MET A 32 -10.91 -7.72 -5.72
C MET A 32 -10.65 -8.82 -4.68
N GLU A 33 -11.26 -10.00 -4.83
CA GLU A 33 -11.02 -11.15 -3.94
C GLU A 33 -9.57 -11.64 -4.02
N GLY A 34 -8.99 -11.67 -5.21
CA GLY A 34 -7.59 -12.04 -5.42
C GLY A 34 -6.63 -11.10 -4.68
N LEU A 35 -6.80 -9.79 -4.85
CA LEU A 35 -6.00 -8.76 -4.19
C LEU A 35 -6.14 -8.83 -2.66
N GLU A 36 -7.36 -9.01 -2.15
CA GLU A 36 -7.58 -9.22 -0.71
C GLU A 36 -6.78 -10.42 -0.18
N ARG A 37 -6.90 -11.58 -0.86
CA ARG A 37 -6.26 -12.82 -0.43
C ARG A 37 -4.73 -12.69 -0.42
N VAL A 38 -4.17 -12.19 -1.52
CA VAL A 38 -2.72 -12.01 -1.67
C VAL A 38 -2.19 -11.03 -0.64
N TYR A 39 -2.88 -9.91 -0.40
CA TYR A 39 -2.46 -8.94 0.61
C TYR A 39 -2.45 -9.54 2.02
N ARG A 40 -3.55 -10.16 2.45
CA ARG A 40 -3.65 -10.78 3.78
C ARG A 40 -2.58 -11.84 4.01
N THR A 41 -2.40 -12.75 3.05
CA THR A 41 -1.37 -13.80 3.14
C THR A 41 0.03 -13.19 3.17
N SER A 42 0.30 -12.16 2.35
CA SER A 42 1.61 -11.50 2.32
C SER A 42 1.94 -10.84 3.64
N MET A 43 1.01 -10.10 4.24
CA MET A 43 1.22 -9.44 5.53
C MET A 43 1.46 -10.46 6.65
N LEU A 44 0.70 -11.56 6.67
CA LEU A 44 0.93 -12.67 7.61
C LEU A 44 2.33 -13.28 7.44
N VAL A 45 2.76 -13.50 6.20
CA VAL A 45 4.09 -14.04 5.89
C VAL A 45 5.18 -13.06 6.35
N TRP A 46 5.07 -11.78 6.00
CA TRP A 46 6.03 -10.75 6.37
C TRP A 46 6.14 -10.53 7.90
N ASP A 47 5.06 -10.72 8.65
CA ASP A 47 5.09 -10.66 10.13
C ASP A 47 5.91 -11.78 10.77
N ASN A 48 6.17 -12.86 10.04
CA ASN A 48 6.94 -14.01 10.52
C ASN A 48 8.37 -14.07 9.97
N LEU A 49 8.73 -13.22 8.99
CA LEU A 49 10.01 -13.25 8.31
C LEU A 49 10.93 -12.12 8.82
N GLU A 50 12.23 -12.42 8.91
CA GLU A 50 13.23 -11.49 9.44
C GLU A 50 13.78 -10.55 8.36
N GLU A 51 13.89 -11.04 7.14
CA GLU A 51 14.60 -10.36 6.05
C GLU A 51 13.95 -9.04 5.61
N PRO A 52 12.61 -8.90 5.51
CA PRO A 52 12.01 -7.60 5.16
C PRO A 52 12.38 -6.50 6.16
N MET A 53 12.35 -6.82 7.45
CA MET A 53 12.73 -5.89 8.50
C MET A 53 14.22 -5.55 8.42
N ALA A 54 15.07 -6.58 8.30
CA ALA A 54 16.52 -6.42 8.25
C ALA A 54 16.96 -5.58 7.06
N MET A 55 16.41 -5.84 5.87
CA MET A 55 16.75 -5.12 4.64
C MET A 55 16.31 -3.66 4.71
N ILE A 56 15.10 -3.37 5.20
CA ILE A 56 14.60 -1.99 5.32
C ILE A 56 15.42 -1.17 6.31
N HIS A 57 15.76 -1.75 7.48
CA HIS A 57 16.62 -1.06 8.45
C HIS A 57 18.04 -0.87 7.92
N LEU A 58 18.60 -1.87 7.22
CA LEU A 58 19.91 -1.77 6.59
C LEU A 58 19.94 -0.68 5.51
N HIS A 59 18.94 -0.63 4.64
CA HIS A 59 18.76 0.43 3.65
C HIS A 59 18.68 1.81 4.31
N ASN A 60 17.84 1.98 5.34
CA ASN A 60 17.73 3.27 6.04
C ASN A 60 19.08 3.70 6.63
N MET A 61 19.81 2.81 7.31
CA MET A 61 21.13 3.12 7.83
C MET A 61 22.09 3.60 6.73
N LEU A 62 22.16 2.88 5.62
CA LEU A 62 23.08 3.19 4.52
C LEU A 62 22.76 4.54 3.86
N VAL A 63 21.47 4.89 3.76
CA VAL A 63 21.03 6.22 3.31
C VAL A 63 21.46 7.30 4.30
N GLN A 64 21.19 7.13 5.60
CA GLN A 64 21.54 8.15 6.61
C GLN A 64 23.05 8.36 6.74
N LEU A 65 23.83 7.29 6.61
CA LEU A 65 25.28 7.33 6.60
C LEU A 65 25.88 7.76 5.25
N LYS A 66 25.07 8.06 4.24
CA LYS A 66 25.48 8.48 2.89
C LYS A 66 26.39 7.46 2.18
N HIS A 67 26.19 6.17 2.46
CA HIS A 67 26.82 5.07 1.73
C HIS A 67 26.06 4.68 0.46
N ILE A 68 24.85 5.21 0.30
CA ILE A 68 24.04 5.11 -0.91
C ILE A 68 23.70 6.55 -1.31
N GLU A 69 23.95 6.94 -2.56
CA GLU A 69 23.79 8.32 -3.04
C GLU A 69 22.33 8.80 -3.01
N GLN A 70 21.40 7.92 -3.37
CA GLN A 70 19.97 8.20 -3.34
C GLN A 70 19.22 6.96 -2.84
N PRO A 71 18.20 7.14 -2.00
CA PRO A 71 17.38 6.03 -1.53
C PRO A 71 16.81 5.20 -2.67
N LEU A 72 16.69 3.89 -2.44
CA LEU A 72 16.04 3.00 -3.41
C LEU A 72 14.53 3.17 -3.29
N ALA A 73 13.89 3.60 -4.38
CA ALA A 73 12.48 4.00 -4.40
C ALA A 73 11.54 2.95 -3.81
N HIS A 74 11.74 1.67 -4.10
CA HIS A 74 10.88 0.59 -3.59
C HIS A 74 10.99 0.43 -2.06
N TYR A 75 12.17 0.61 -1.47
CA TYR A 75 12.32 0.60 -0.01
C TYR A 75 11.79 1.87 0.64
N GLU A 76 11.86 3.03 -0.03
CA GLU A 76 11.21 4.25 0.47
C GLU A 76 9.69 4.12 0.49
N VAL A 77 9.09 3.59 -0.57
CA VAL A 77 7.64 3.38 -0.63
C VAL A 77 7.18 2.43 0.47
N LEU A 78 7.90 1.31 0.68
CA LEU A 78 7.59 0.40 1.79
C LEU A 78 7.72 1.08 3.16
N GLN A 79 8.78 1.88 3.36
CA GLN A 79 8.94 2.65 4.59
C GLN A 79 7.81 3.65 4.79
N ASP A 80 7.33 4.34 3.75
CA ASP A 80 6.20 5.28 3.85
C ASP A 80 4.89 4.57 4.16
N MET A 81 4.63 3.43 3.52
CA MET A 81 3.40 2.68 3.67
C MET A 81 3.28 1.99 5.03
N PHE A 82 4.41 1.52 5.58
CA PHE A 82 4.47 0.67 6.77
C PHE A 82 5.39 1.26 7.86
N ARG A 83 5.39 2.59 8.02
CA ARG A 83 6.25 3.31 8.98
C ARG A 83 6.23 2.69 10.37
N ASP A 84 5.03 2.49 10.91
CA ASP A 84 4.81 1.93 12.26
C ASP A 84 5.08 0.42 12.33
N SER A 85 5.11 -0.26 11.19
CA SER A 85 5.47 -1.68 11.08
C SER A 85 6.98 -1.87 11.13
N PHE A 86 7.75 -1.00 10.46
CA PHE A 86 9.22 -1.10 10.43
C PHE A 86 9.88 -0.42 11.63
N PHE A 87 9.40 0.77 12.02
CA PHE A 87 10.09 1.60 13.00
C PHE A 87 9.25 1.83 14.26
N PRO A 88 9.83 1.69 15.47
CA PRO A 88 9.14 2.04 16.70
C PRO A 88 8.64 3.49 16.67
N GLY A 89 7.32 3.68 16.76
CA GLY A 89 6.69 5.01 16.72
C GLY A 89 6.68 5.69 15.34
N GLY A 90 6.93 4.92 14.27
CA GLY A 90 6.77 5.39 12.89
C GLY A 90 7.87 6.35 12.41
N GLN A 91 8.97 6.46 13.15
CA GLN A 91 10.10 7.33 12.81
C GLN A 91 11.34 6.51 12.49
N ALA A 92 11.82 6.65 11.25
CA ALA A 92 13.06 6.02 10.83
C ALA A 92 14.25 6.57 11.65
N PRO A 93 15.07 5.70 12.26
CA PRO A 93 16.20 6.13 13.07
C PRO A 93 17.20 6.91 12.22
N GLN A 94 17.76 7.97 12.80
CA GLN A 94 18.84 8.78 12.22
C GLN A 94 20.22 8.37 12.78
N SER A 95 20.23 7.66 13.90
CA SER A 95 21.39 7.11 14.61
C SER A 95 20.95 5.92 15.46
N ASN A 96 21.88 5.22 16.11
CA ASN A 96 21.58 4.07 16.99
C ASN A 96 20.78 2.98 16.25
N PHE A 97 21.14 2.71 15.00
CA PHE A 97 20.39 1.84 14.10
C PHE A 97 20.20 0.43 14.67
N SER A 98 21.25 -0.14 15.28
CA SER A 98 21.25 -1.46 15.92
C SER A 98 20.20 -1.55 17.05
N GLU A 99 20.11 -0.53 17.90
CA GLU A 99 19.14 -0.52 19.00
C GLU A 99 17.70 -0.46 18.47
N ALA A 100 17.44 0.41 17.48
CA ALA A 100 16.13 0.53 16.86
C ALA A 100 15.70 -0.79 16.18
N PHE A 101 16.64 -1.45 15.49
CA PHE A 101 16.44 -2.74 14.85
C PHE A 101 16.14 -3.86 15.85
N LEU A 102 16.99 -4.01 16.88
CA LEU A 102 16.82 -5.03 17.91
C LEU A 102 15.55 -4.83 18.73
N ARG A 103 15.16 -3.58 19.02
CA ARG A 103 13.89 -3.29 19.69
C ARG A 103 12.70 -3.80 18.89
N ARG A 104 12.77 -3.73 17.55
CA ARG A 104 11.72 -4.30 16.70
C ARG A 104 11.81 -5.82 16.61
N GLY A 105 13.03 -6.36 16.57
CA GLY A 105 13.25 -7.80 16.64
C GLY A 105 12.72 -8.43 17.94
N GLU A 106 12.87 -7.76 19.09
CA GLU A 106 12.34 -8.23 20.37
C GLU A 106 10.81 -8.30 20.38
N LEU A 107 10.15 -7.41 19.64
CA LEU A 107 8.69 -7.46 19.47
C LEU A 107 8.27 -8.69 18.65
N LEU A 108 8.97 -8.98 17.55
CA LEU A 108 8.55 -9.99 16.57
C LEU A 108 9.04 -11.40 16.90
N TRP A 109 10.30 -11.53 17.33
CA TRP A 109 11.00 -12.81 17.49
C TRP A 109 11.50 -13.05 18.92
N GLY A 110 11.39 -12.04 19.79
CA GLY A 110 11.70 -12.14 21.22
C GLY A 110 10.46 -12.36 22.10
N ALA A 111 10.48 -11.81 23.31
CA ALA A 111 9.41 -11.92 24.29
C ALA A 111 8.09 -11.29 23.82
N GLY A 112 8.15 -10.34 22.87
CA GLY A 112 6.96 -9.75 22.27
C GLY A 112 6.09 -10.76 21.53
N ARG A 113 6.67 -11.88 21.05
CA ARG A 113 5.94 -12.93 20.36
C ARG A 113 4.88 -13.61 21.23
N ALA A 114 5.07 -13.62 22.55
CA ALA A 114 4.06 -14.11 23.49
C ALA A 114 2.77 -13.27 23.47
N LYS A 115 2.81 -12.04 22.93
CA LYS A 115 1.65 -11.16 22.76
C LYS A 115 0.89 -11.41 21.46
N GLN A 116 1.41 -12.27 20.57
CA GLN A 116 0.74 -12.59 19.31
C GLN A 116 -0.60 -13.27 19.59
N LYS A 117 -1.65 -12.83 18.90
CA LYS A 117 -2.96 -13.46 19.04
C LYS A 117 -2.89 -14.87 18.42
N PRO A 118 -3.40 -15.91 19.11
CA PRO A 118 -3.25 -17.30 18.65
C PRO A 118 -3.97 -17.51 17.31
N ALA A 119 -3.41 -18.23 16.34
CA ALA A 119 -4.07 -18.47 15.05
C ALA A 119 -5.53 -19.01 15.20
N LEU A 120 -6.47 -18.51 14.40
CA LEU A 120 -7.83 -19.05 14.40
C LEU A 120 -7.86 -20.37 13.61
N PRO A 121 -8.72 -21.33 14.01
CA PRO A 121 -8.88 -22.57 13.26
C PRO A 121 -9.45 -22.29 11.87
N ALA A 122 -9.17 -23.16 10.90
CA ALA A 122 -9.70 -23.05 9.53
C ALA A 122 -11.25 -23.00 9.51
N SER A 123 -11.91 -23.61 10.49
CA SER A 123 -13.36 -23.56 10.68
C SER A 123 -13.93 -22.17 10.96
N ALA A 124 -13.08 -21.21 11.37
CA ALA A 124 -13.48 -19.81 11.51
C ALA A 124 -13.74 -19.11 10.16
N GLY A 125 -13.40 -19.76 9.04
CA GLY A 125 -13.48 -19.21 7.70
C GLY A 125 -12.17 -18.53 7.29
N TYR A 126 -11.90 -18.55 5.99
CA TYR A 126 -10.64 -18.10 5.40
C TYR A 126 -10.27 -16.67 5.84
N HIS A 127 -11.17 -15.69 5.68
CA HIS A 127 -10.88 -14.28 5.99
C HIS A 127 -10.50 -14.06 7.46
N ARG A 128 -11.10 -14.81 8.39
CA ARG A 128 -10.78 -14.72 9.83
C ARG A 128 -9.46 -15.41 10.17
N ALA A 129 -9.14 -16.52 9.50
CA ALA A 129 -7.91 -17.26 9.73
C ALA A 129 -6.66 -16.43 9.38
N ILE A 130 -6.75 -15.54 8.38
CA ILE A 130 -5.67 -14.65 7.94
C ILE A 130 -5.99 -13.16 8.17
N ASP A 131 -6.67 -12.86 9.28
CA ASP A 131 -6.94 -11.47 9.67
C ASP A 131 -5.64 -10.74 10.04
N VAL A 132 -5.36 -9.67 9.30
CA VAL A 132 -4.17 -8.83 9.41
C VAL A 132 -4.11 -8.12 10.77
N SER A 133 -5.25 -7.86 11.42
CA SER A 133 -5.31 -7.23 12.76
C SER A 133 -4.70 -8.09 13.89
N ARG A 134 -4.31 -9.32 13.56
CA ARG A 134 -3.73 -10.31 14.48
C ARG A 134 -2.20 -10.36 14.38
N ASN A 135 -1.64 -9.73 13.36
CA ASN A 135 -0.19 -9.54 13.19
C ASN A 135 0.34 -8.56 14.25
N LEU A 136 1.62 -8.71 14.60
CA LEU A 136 2.30 -7.89 15.58
C LEU A 136 2.79 -6.56 15.00
N ALA A 137 3.44 -6.62 13.83
CA ALA A 137 4.02 -5.46 13.15
C ALA A 137 3.26 -5.08 11.88
N PHE A 138 3.02 -6.04 10.99
CA PHE A 138 2.39 -5.82 9.70
C PHE A 138 0.87 -6.00 9.81
N ASN A 139 0.24 -5.16 10.63
CA ASN A 139 -1.19 -5.21 10.95
C ASN A 139 -2.04 -4.11 10.29
N THR A 140 -1.44 -3.36 9.36
CA THR A 140 -2.14 -2.32 8.60
C THR A 140 -3.05 -2.97 7.56
N LYS A 141 -4.33 -2.58 7.54
CA LYS A 141 -5.28 -3.02 6.51
C LYS A 141 -5.14 -2.14 5.26
N SER A 142 -5.20 -2.73 4.07
CA SER A 142 -5.37 -1.95 2.83
C SER A 142 -6.73 -1.26 2.82
N HIS A 143 -6.91 -0.24 1.98
CA HIS A 143 -8.21 0.42 1.91
C HIS A 143 -9.29 -0.57 1.43
N LEU A 144 -8.96 -1.41 0.44
CA LEU A 144 -9.84 -2.48 -0.01
C LEU A 144 -10.31 -3.37 1.15
N LEU A 145 -9.41 -3.79 2.04
CA LEU A 145 -9.78 -4.60 3.21
C LEU A 145 -10.73 -3.86 4.15
N LEU A 146 -10.47 -2.59 4.42
CA LEU A 146 -11.33 -1.78 5.31
C LEU A 146 -12.76 -1.68 4.78
N TYR A 147 -12.91 -1.39 3.50
CA TYR A 147 -14.23 -1.31 2.86
C TYR A 147 -14.93 -2.67 2.83
N ARG A 148 -14.18 -3.74 2.53
CA ARG A 148 -14.73 -5.10 2.46
C ARG A 148 -15.20 -5.61 3.82
N GLU A 149 -14.41 -5.43 4.88
CA GLU A 149 -14.76 -5.84 6.24
C GLU A 149 -15.92 -5.03 6.83
N ALA A 150 -16.11 -3.79 6.36
CA ALA A 150 -17.26 -2.97 6.70
C ALA A 150 -18.50 -3.24 5.82
N GLU A 151 -18.50 -4.32 5.04
CA GLU A 151 -19.57 -4.69 4.09
C GLU A 151 -19.94 -3.53 3.14
N TRP A 152 -18.94 -2.74 2.73
CA TRP A 152 -19.09 -1.53 1.91
C TRP A 152 -19.90 -0.41 2.56
N ASN A 153 -20.28 -0.56 3.83
CA ASN A 153 -20.89 0.51 4.61
C ASN A 153 -19.80 1.37 5.22
N VAL A 154 -19.51 2.49 4.55
CA VAL A 154 -18.46 3.41 4.99
C VAL A 154 -18.64 3.88 6.43
N LYS A 155 -19.86 3.91 7.00
CA LYS A 155 -20.10 4.34 8.38
C LYS A 155 -19.64 3.33 9.44
N TRP A 156 -19.48 2.06 9.06
CA TRP A 156 -19.04 1.00 9.96
C TRP A 156 -17.53 0.96 10.15
N ILE A 157 -16.76 1.64 9.29
CA ILE A 157 -15.31 1.73 9.43
C ILE A 157 -14.99 2.60 10.66
N PRO A 158 -14.21 2.12 11.64
CA PRO A 158 -13.78 2.93 12.78
C PRO A 158 -12.84 4.07 12.39
N ASP A 159 -12.96 5.23 13.05
CA ASP A 159 -12.12 6.41 12.78
C ASP A 159 -10.62 6.14 12.99
N ASN A 160 -10.26 5.32 13.97
CA ASN A 160 -8.88 4.97 14.27
C ASN A 160 -8.24 4.06 13.21
N GLU A 161 -9.03 3.30 12.45
CA GLU A 161 -8.55 2.45 11.35
C GLU A 161 -8.38 3.20 10.03
N LEU A 162 -9.02 4.36 9.87
CA LEU A 162 -8.88 5.16 8.65
C LEU A 162 -7.46 5.74 8.52
N ASN A 163 -6.85 5.54 7.36
CA ASN A 163 -5.62 6.22 6.98
C ASN A 163 -5.90 7.72 6.80
N PRO A 164 -5.14 8.63 7.44
CA PRO A 164 -5.45 10.06 7.44
C PRO A 164 -5.32 10.76 6.08
N ARG A 165 -4.82 10.05 5.06
CA ARG A 165 -4.67 10.58 3.69
C ARG A 165 -5.78 10.12 2.74
N THR A 166 -6.73 9.31 3.19
CA THR A 166 -7.88 8.93 2.35
C THR A 166 -8.88 10.07 2.23
N ARG A 167 -9.62 10.08 1.12
CA ARG A 167 -10.71 11.01 0.89
C ARG A 167 -11.85 10.78 1.89
N LEU A 168 -12.11 9.54 2.29
CA LEU A 168 -13.06 9.26 3.36
C LEU A 168 -12.63 9.84 4.72
N ALA A 169 -11.35 9.75 5.08
CA ALA A 169 -10.83 10.36 6.30
C ALA A 169 -10.94 11.88 6.26
N LEU A 170 -10.60 12.50 5.13
CA LEU A 170 -10.76 13.93 4.89
C LEU A 170 -12.22 14.37 5.02
N LEU A 171 -13.16 13.63 4.45
CA LEU A 171 -14.59 13.89 4.58
C LEU A 171 -15.03 13.88 6.04
N ARG A 172 -14.72 12.81 6.78
CA ARG A 172 -15.10 12.70 8.19
C ARG A 172 -14.46 13.77 9.07
N ALA A 173 -13.18 14.06 8.86
CA ALA A 173 -12.51 15.14 9.57
C ALA A 173 -13.16 16.50 9.28
N SER A 174 -13.51 16.77 8.02
CA SER A 174 -14.21 18.00 7.63
C SER A 174 -15.60 18.11 8.27
N GLN A 175 -16.34 17.00 8.36
CA GLN A 175 -17.64 16.94 9.03
C GLN A 175 -17.52 17.22 10.53
N LEU A 176 -16.45 16.77 11.20
CA LEU A 176 -16.21 17.09 12.61
C LEU A 176 -15.94 18.58 12.85
N VAL A 177 -15.40 19.29 11.85
CA VAL A 177 -15.18 20.74 11.90
C VAL A 177 -16.48 21.51 11.64
N THR A 178 -17.26 21.12 10.62
CA THR A 178 -18.54 21.80 10.32
C THR A 178 -19.62 21.51 11.36
N ASN A 179 -19.67 20.26 11.84
CA ASN A 179 -20.70 19.73 12.73
C ASN A 179 -20.07 19.10 13.98
N PRO A 180 -19.45 19.91 14.86
CA PRO A 180 -18.86 19.40 16.09
C PRO A 180 -19.95 18.74 16.96
N PRO A 181 -19.65 17.60 17.61
CA PRO A 181 -20.61 16.92 18.48
C PRO A 181 -21.10 17.84 19.61
N LEU A 182 -22.40 17.79 19.91
CA LEU A 182 -23.08 18.70 20.85
C LEU A 182 -22.51 18.67 22.28
N ILE A 183 -22.01 17.51 22.72
CA ILE A 183 -21.56 17.30 24.11
C ILE A 183 -20.03 17.36 24.17
N ARG A 184 -19.35 16.50 23.39
CA ARG A 184 -17.89 16.42 23.30
C ARG A 184 -17.48 15.48 22.17
N MET A 185 -16.37 15.78 21.50
CA MET A 185 -15.73 14.82 20.59
C MET A 185 -15.21 13.60 21.36
N THR A 186 -15.40 12.42 20.78
CA THR A 186 -14.76 11.20 21.30
C THR A 186 -13.24 11.27 21.11
N LYS A 187 -12.51 10.41 21.83
CA LYS A 187 -11.05 10.30 21.69
C LYS A 187 -10.65 9.97 20.25
N ASP A 188 -11.38 9.06 19.60
CA ASP A 188 -11.08 8.59 18.25
C ASP A 188 -11.37 9.67 17.19
N GLN A 189 -12.46 10.42 17.36
CA GLN A 189 -12.78 11.56 16.48
C GLN A 189 -11.70 12.65 16.56
N LYS A 190 -11.29 13.01 17.78
CA LYS A 190 -10.22 13.99 17.98
C LYS A 190 -8.91 13.47 17.36
N ASN A 191 -8.60 12.20 17.59
CA ASN A 191 -7.41 11.57 17.03
C ASN A 191 -7.43 11.54 15.49
N LEU A 192 -8.57 11.26 14.86
CA LEU A 192 -8.72 11.31 13.40
C LEU A 192 -8.46 12.73 12.88
N LEU A 193 -9.11 13.74 13.46
CA LEU A 193 -8.92 15.13 13.06
C LEU A 193 -7.45 15.56 13.17
N ASP A 194 -6.80 15.26 14.29
CA ASP A 194 -5.39 15.57 14.51
C ASP A 194 -4.47 14.83 13.51
N ARG A 195 -4.73 13.54 13.23
CA ARG A 195 -3.97 12.76 12.25
C ARG A 195 -4.13 13.29 10.83
N VAL A 196 -5.34 13.66 10.41
CA VAL A 196 -5.62 14.21 9.07
C VAL A 196 -4.93 15.57 8.90
N LYS A 197 -5.11 16.49 9.86
CA LYS A 197 -4.44 17.80 9.84
C LYS A 197 -2.93 17.66 9.76
N LYS A 198 -2.34 16.78 10.59
CA LYS A 198 -0.89 16.52 10.59
C LYS A 198 -0.42 15.90 9.27
N ALA A 199 -1.17 14.96 8.70
CA ALA A 199 -0.77 14.26 7.49
C ALA A 199 -0.82 15.14 6.23
N LEU A 200 -1.70 16.14 6.22
CA LEU A 200 -1.89 17.09 5.12
C LEU A 200 -1.18 18.43 5.34
N GLY A 201 -0.77 18.75 6.58
CA GLY A 201 -0.15 20.02 6.95
C GLY A 201 -1.12 21.20 6.86
N VAL A 202 -2.38 21.01 7.26
CA VAL A 202 -3.47 21.98 7.07
C VAL A 202 -4.16 22.36 8.38
N ASP A 203 -4.76 23.55 8.41
CA ASP A 203 -5.68 23.99 9.45
C ASP A 203 -7.14 23.63 9.10
N ASP A 204 -8.09 24.08 9.92
CA ASP A 204 -9.52 23.82 9.72
C ASP A 204 -10.08 24.47 8.44
N GLN A 205 -9.64 25.69 8.08
CA GLN A 205 -10.19 26.40 6.92
C GLN A 205 -9.72 25.76 5.61
N GLU A 206 -8.44 25.40 5.55
CA GLU A 206 -7.86 24.72 4.40
C GLU A 206 -8.42 23.30 4.25
N LEU A 207 -8.64 22.58 5.36
CA LEU A 207 -9.29 21.26 5.37
C LEU A 207 -10.68 21.32 4.70
N LEU A 208 -11.51 22.27 5.12
CA LEU A 208 -12.85 22.47 4.55
C LEU A 208 -12.79 22.89 3.08
N SER A 209 -11.84 23.74 2.71
CA SER A 209 -11.68 24.22 1.33
C SER A 209 -11.33 23.08 0.38
N ARG A 210 -10.42 22.18 0.79
CA ARG A 210 -10.08 20.98 0.02
C ARG A 210 -11.27 20.05 -0.15
N MET A 211 -12.02 19.78 0.92
CA MET A 211 -13.18 18.91 0.84
C MET A 211 -14.27 19.48 -0.07
N LYS A 212 -14.53 20.80 0.00
CA LYS A 212 -15.46 21.48 -0.91
C LYS A 212 -15.01 21.45 -2.37
N ALA A 213 -13.71 21.50 -2.65
CA ALA A 213 -13.19 21.32 -4.00
C ALA A 213 -13.47 19.90 -4.52
N LEU A 214 -13.14 18.87 -3.73
CA LEU A 214 -13.40 17.47 -4.10
C LEU A 214 -14.88 17.19 -4.38
N LEU A 215 -15.79 17.70 -3.54
CA LEU A 215 -17.23 17.50 -3.76
C LEU A 215 -17.76 18.23 -5.00
N ARG A 216 -17.16 19.37 -5.38
CA ARG A 216 -17.51 20.10 -6.59
C ARG A 216 -17.07 19.36 -7.85
N ASP A 217 -15.85 18.82 -7.84
CA ASP A 217 -15.31 18.05 -8.97
C ASP A 217 -16.15 16.80 -9.25
N SER A 218 -16.61 16.11 -8.19
CA SER A 218 -17.56 14.99 -8.32
C SER A 218 -18.92 15.41 -8.89
N GLY A 219 -19.39 16.62 -8.60
CA GLY A 219 -20.69 17.13 -9.09
C GLY A 219 -20.65 17.65 -10.53
N GLN A 220 -19.52 18.21 -10.98
CA GLN A 220 -19.37 18.74 -12.34
C GLN A 220 -19.30 17.63 -13.39
N ALA A 221 -18.75 16.45 -13.06
CA ALA A 221 -18.79 15.27 -13.93
C ALA A 221 -20.22 14.82 -14.30
N GLN A 222 -21.22 15.19 -13.50
CA GLN A 222 -22.63 14.86 -13.74
C GLN A 222 -23.41 15.95 -14.48
N SER A 223 -22.91 17.18 -14.47
CA SER A 223 -23.64 18.33 -15.03
C SER A 223 -23.62 18.38 -16.57
N GLN A 224 -22.89 17.48 -17.23
CA GLN A 224 -22.94 17.32 -18.69
C GLN A 224 -24.11 16.47 -19.21
N GLN A 225 -24.96 15.90 -18.33
CA GLN A 225 -26.09 15.05 -18.75
C GLN A 225 -27.49 15.49 -18.28
N SER A 226 -27.64 16.64 -17.63
CA SER A 226 -28.97 17.10 -17.16
C SER A 226 -29.36 18.43 -17.77
N GLY A 227 -30.37 18.38 -18.62
CA GLY A 227 -30.97 19.54 -19.29
C GLY A 227 -31.60 20.55 -18.33
N THR A 228 -31.72 21.75 -18.88
CA THR A 228 -32.16 23.02 -18.31
C THR A 228 -33.55 22.97 -17.66
N ARG A 229 -33.72 23.59 -16.48
CA ARG A 229 -34.80 24.57 -16.23
C ARG A 229 -34.59 25.45 -14.99
N PRO A 230 -35.09 26.70 -14.98
CA PRO A 230 -34.65 27.75 -14.06
C PRO A 230 -35.65 28.11 -12.96
N ASN A 231 -35.12 28.89 -12.01
CA ASN A 231 -35.78 29.81 -11.08
C ASN A 231 -36.41 29.24 -9.80
N ALA A 232 -35.64 29.31 -8.72
CA ALA A 232 -36.15 29.65 -7.39
C ALA A 232 -35.24 30.69 -6.75
N MET A 233 -35.84 31.76 -6.22
CA MET A 233 -35.18 32.88 -5.54
C MET A 233 -34.45 32.41 -4.27
N PRO A 234 -33.26 32.92 -3.95
CA PRO A 234 -32.56 32.53 -2.73
C PRO A 234 -33.04 33.36 -1.55
N THR A 235 -33.72 32.70 -0.61
CA THR A 235 -33.86 33.20 0.75
C THR A 235 -32.55 32.89 1.47
N GLU A 236 -31.68 33.89 1.64
CA GLU A 236 -30.46 33.79 2.42
C GLU A 236 -30.80 33.65 3.91
N VAL A 237 -31.12 32.43 4.32
CA VAL A 237 -30.83 31.98 5.69
C VAL A 237 -29.34 31.66 5.69
N VAL A 238 -28.57 32.34 6.54
CA VAL A 238 -27.16 32.03 6.81
C VAL A 238 -27.11 30.65 7.49
N SER A 239 -27.27 29.61 6.67
CA SER A 239 -27.13 28.23 7.06
C SER A 239 -25.64 27.99 7.20
N ARG A 240 -25.19 27.53 8.37
CA ARG A 240 -23.90 26.83 8.44
C ARG A 240 -23.98 25.74 7.38
N GLU A 241 -23.15 25.84 6.35
CA GLU A 241 -23.15 24.90 5.25
C GLU A 241 -22.76 23.51 5.81
N TYR A 242 -23.78 22.71 6.10
CA TYR A 242 -23.60 21.34 6.55
C TYR A 242 -22.93 20.56 5.41
N LEU A 243 -21.76 19.97 5.68
CA LEU A 243 -21.05 19.17 4.71
C LEU A 243 -21.65 17.76 4.66
N GLU A 244 -22.80 17.65 3.99
CA GLU A 244 -23.53 16.41 3.78
C GLU A 244 -23.43 15.99 2.31
N PRO A 245 -22.47 15.12 1.96
CA PRO A 245 -22.30 14.67 0.59
C PRO A 245 -23.45 13.78 0.14
N THR A 246 -23.78 13.84 -1.15
CA THR A 246 -24.73 12.90 -1.77
C THR A 246 -24.17 11.48 -1.76
N ARG A 247 -25.03 10.48 -1.91
CA ARG A 247 -24.59 9.07 -2.02
C ARG A 247 -23.60 8.87 -3.16
N VAL A 248 -23.78 9.58 -4.27
CA VAL A 248 -22.88 9.45 -5.43
C VAL A 248 -21.52 10.07 -5.12
N GLN A 249 -21.49 11.24 -4.48
CA GLN A 249 -20.24 11.84 -4.03
C GLN A 249 -19.49 10.91 -3.07
N ILE A 250 -20.18 10.23 -2.14
CA ILE A 250 -19.55 9.23 -1.27
C ILE A 250 -18.94 8.08 -2.09
N LEU A 251 -19.66 7.57 -3.09
CA LEU A 251 -19.14 6.50 -3.96
C LEU A 251 -17.92 6.95 -4.77
N ASP A 252 -17.89 8.19 -5.26
CA ASP A 252 -16.74 8.73 -5.99
C ASP A 252 -15.50 8.86 -5.09
N LEU A 253 -15.68 9.29 -3.83
CA LEU A 253 -14.59 9.33 -2.85
C LEU A 253 -14.03 7.93 -2.57
N VAL A 254 -14.91 6.94 -2.36
CA VAL A 254 -14.53 5.55 -2.12
C VAL A 254 -13.83 4.95 -3.35
N LYS A 255 -14.36 5.19 -4.55
CA LYS A 255 -13.76 4.75 -5.81
C LYS A 255 -12.34 5.29 -5.96
N ALA A 256 -12.15 6.58 -5.65
CA ALA A 256 -10.85 7.19 -5.76
C ALA A 256 -9.88 6.69 -4.66
N ASP A 257 -10.35 6.41 -3.45
CA ASP A 257 -9.54 5.75 -2.41
C ASP A 257 -9.11 4.33 -2.79
N LEU A 258 -9.98 3.56 -3.46
CA LEU A 258 -9.66 2.23 -3.99
C LEU A 258 -8.69 2.31 -5.16
N HIS A 259 -8.88 3.28 -6.06
CA HIS A 259 -7.92 3.53 -7.12
C HIS A 259 -6.54 3.84 -6.55
N ASP A 260 -6.46 4.66 -5.49
CA ASP A 260 -5.18 4.96 -4.85
C ASP A 260 -4.54 3.75 -4.15
N ASP A 261 -5.35 2.80 -3.68
CA ASP A 261 -4.95 1.53 -3.05
C ASP A 261 -4.46 0.47 -4.06
N ILE A 262 -4.84 0.63 -5.33
CA ILE A 262 -4.53 -0.31 -6.42
C ILE A 262 -3.42 0.27 -7.31
N ASP A 263 -3.61 1.46 -7.86
CA ASP A 263 -2.73 2.05 -8.87
C ASP A 263 -2.08 3.37 -8.40
N GLY A 264 -2.40 3.83 -7.19
CA GLY A 264 -1.89 5.09 -6.67
C GLY A 264 -0.53 4.99 -5.96
N SER A 265 -0.16 6.09 -5.34
CA SER A 265 1.08 6.22 -4.56
C SER A 265 1.09 5.41 -3.24
N ARG A 266 -0.03 4.78 -2.88
CA ARG A 266 -0.24 4.03 -1.63
C ARG A 266 -0.91 2.69 -1.94
N SER A 267 -0.33 1.98 -2.89
CA SER A 267 -0.93 0.81 -3.50
C SER A 267 -0.79 -0.45 -2.62
N TYR A 268 -1.41 -0.45 -1.43
CA TYR A 268 -1.29 -1.56 -0.48
C TYR A 268 -1.71 -2.89 -1.12
N SER A 269 -2.75 -2.90 -1.94
CA SER A 269 -3.32 -4.15 -2.44
C SER A 269 -2.57 -4.78 -3.62
N THR A 270 -1.82 -4.02 -4.41
CA THR A 270 -1.21 -4.51 -5.68
C THR A 270 0.29 -4.77 -5.61
N PHE A 271 0.98 -4.33 -4.55
CA PHE A 271 2.39 -4.67 -4.38
C PHE A 271 2.56 -6.19 -4.35
N ASN A 272 3.48 -6.70 -5.17
CA ASN A 272 3.88 -8.10 -5.11
C ASN A 272 4.88 -8.31 -3.97
N TYR A 273 4.37 -8.34 -2.74
CA TYR A 273 5.16 -8.50 -1.51
C TYR A 273 6.00 -9.78 -1.49
N ILE A 274 5.52 -10.86 -2.12
CA ILE A 274 6.27 -12.11 -2.20
C ILE A 274 7.47 -11.95 -3.13
N LEU A 275 7.29 -11.33 -4.29
CA LEU A 275 8.41 -11.04 -5.19
C LEU A 275 9.40 -10.06 -4.55
N LEU A 276 8.93 -9.04 -3.84
CA LEU A 276 9.79 -8.13 -3.08
C LEU A 276 10.62 -8.88 -2.04
N TYR A 277 10.02 -9.83 -1.32
CA TYR A 277 10.74 -10.68 -0.38
C TYR A 277 11.81 -11.54 -1.07
N VAL A 278 11.47 -12.18 -2.20
CA VAL A 278 12.45 -12.96 -2.99
C VAL A 278 13.62 -12.07 -3.42
N ASN A 279 13.37 -10.86 -3.89
CA ASN A 279 14.43 -9.92 -4.26
C ASN A 279 15.30 -9.50 -3.06
N MET A 280 14.71 -9.37 -1.86
CA MET A 280 15.47 -9.09 -0.63
C MET A 280 16.39 -10.27 -0.27
N ILE A 281 15.91 -11.52 -0.41
CA ILE A 281 16.74 -12.72 -0.21
C ILE A 281 17.89 -12.75 -1.21
N GLU A 282 17.61 -12.61 -2.51
CA GLU A 282 18.62 -12.61 -3.55
C GLU A 282 19.67 -11.49 -3.31
N THR A 283 19.23 -10.35 -2.76
CA THR A 283 20.13 -9.26 -2.38
C THR A 283 21.02 -9.65 -1.19
N PHE A 284 20.48 -10.33 -0.18
CA PHE A 284 21.29 -10.87 0.92
C PHE A 284 22.32 -11.88 0.44
N ASP A 285 21.94 -12.79 -0.48
CA ASP A 285 22.89 -13.76 -1.07
C ASP A 285 24.07 -13.04 -1.76
N LYS A 286 23.78 -11.96 -2.50
CA LYS A 286 24.81 -11.13 -3.15
C LYS A 286 25.70 -10.42 -2.13
N ILE A 287 25.12 -9.90 -1.05
CA ILE A 287 25.89 -9.28 0.04
C ILE A 287 26.85 -10.30 0.66
N GLU A 288 26.36 -11.49 1.01
CA GLU A 288 27.15 -12.57 1.60
C GLU A 288 28.31 -12.98 0.68
N TYR A 289 28.02 -13.12 -0.62
CA TYR A 289 29.01 -13.43 -1.64
C TYR A 289 30.11 -12.37 -1.76
N GLU A 290 29.75 -11.09 -1.91
CA GLU A 290 30.73 -10.01 -2.09
C GLU A 290 31.55 -9.74 -0.82
N LEU A 291 30.96 -9.90 0.37
CA LEU A 291 31.71 -9.86 1.64
C LEU A 291 32.74 -10.98 1.71
N GLY A 292 32.39 -12.20 1.27
CA GLY A 292 33.29 -13.35 1.27
C GLY A 292 34.45 -13.18 0.29
N LYS A 293 34.18 -12.57 -0.86
CA LYS A 293 35.17 -12.28 -1.90
C LYS A 293 36.20 -11.22 -1.48
N ALA A 294 35.84 -10.30 -0.59
CA ALA A 294 36.68 -9.17 -0.22
C ALA A 294 37.93 -9.53 0.62
N GLN A 295 38.04 -10.79 1.10
CA GLN A 295 39.15 -11.36 1.88
C GLN A 295 39.68 -10.39 2.96
N ASP A 296 38.76 -9.78 3.70
CA ASP A 296 39.03 -8.74 4.68
C ASP A 296 38.51 -9.17 6.06
N SER A 297 39.29 -8.93 7.12
CA SER A 297 38.95 -9.39 8.47
C SER A 297 37.65 -8.77 9.00
N ASP A 298 37.33 -7.54 8.61
CA ASP A 298 36.07 -6.90 8.97
C ASP A 298 34.88 -7.62 8.29
N CYS A 299 35.03 -8.01 7.02
CA CYS A 299 34.00 -8.72 6.27
C CYS A 299 33.81 -10.16 6.77
N GLN A 300 34.92 -10.87 7.06
CA GLN A 300 34.88 -12.21 7.65
C GLN A 300 34.19 -12.20 9.01
N SER A 301 34.48 -11.23 9.88
CA SER A 301 33.82 -11.12 11.18
C SER A 301 32.29 -10.93 11.09
N ILE A 302 31.79 -10.35 10.00
CA ILE A 302 30.35 -10.25 9.75
C ILE A 302 29.78 -11.59 9.34
N LEU A 303 30.40 -12.29 8.38
CA LEU A 303 29.94 -13.60 7.90
C LEU A 303 29.94 -14.68 8.99
N GLU A 304 30.87 -14.59 9.95
CA GLU A 304 30.93 -15.50 11.10
C GLU A 304 29.71 -15.41 12.03
N LEU A 305 28.86 -14.39 11.89
CA LEU A 305 27.66 -14.20 12.72
C LEU A 305 26.52 -15.18 12.40
N LYS A 306 26.68 -16.03 11.36
CA LYS A 306 25.85 -17.20 10.96
C LYS A 306 24.39 -16.94 10.61
N THR A 307 23.78 -15.83 11.03
CA THR A 307 22.41 -15.47 10.66
C THR A 307 22.37 -14.05 10.09
N ARG A 308 21.47 -13.81 9.12
CA ARG A 308 21.27 -12.49 8.50
C ARG A 308 20.91 -11.43 9.52
N LEU A 309 20.09 -11.78 10.52
CA LEU A 309 19.75 -10.87 11.62
C LEU A 309 20.99 -10.39 12.37
N ARG A 310 21.88 -11.31 12.74
CA ARG A 310 23.12 -10.96 13.46
C ARG A 310 24.10 -10.25 12.55
N MET A 311 24.19 -10.64 11.28
CA MET A 311 25.00 -9.92 10.29
C MET A 311 24.56 -8.46 10.18
N VAL A 312 23.26 -8.20 10.05
CA VAL A 312 22.70 -6.85 9.96
C VAL A 312 22.93 -6.07 11.25
N ASP A 313 22.70 -6.67 12.43
CA ASP A 313 23.03 -6.04 13.71
C ASP A 313 24.54 -5.69 13.81
N GLY A 314 25.40 -6.62 13.39
CA GLY A 314 26.85 -6.43 13.35
C GLY A 314 27.30 -5.32 12.40
N LEU A 315 26.65 -5.19 11.24
CA LEU A 315 26.85 -4.06 10.32
C LEU A 315 26.39 -2.75 10.96
N MET A 316 25.24 -2.74 11.64
CA MET A 316 24.68 -1.55 12.29
C MET A 316 25.47 -1.03 13.47
N ARG A 317 26.10 -1.92 14.25
CA ARG A 317 27.00 -1.51 15.35
C ARG A 317 28.29 -0.88 14.85
N LYS A 318 28.65 -1.11 13.59
CA LYS A 318 29.88 -0.62 12.98
C LYS A 318 29.65 0.71 12.27
N GLU A 319 29.04 1.70 12.92
CA GLU A 319 28.67 3.04 12.37
C GLU A 319 29.84 3.86 11.74
N ARG A 320 31.07 3.33 11.66
CA ARG A 320 32.24 3.96 11.04
C ARG A 320 32.42 3.44 9.61
N GLU A 321 33.11 4.22 8.75
CA GLU A 321 33.47 3.84 7.38
C GLU A 321 34.33 2.57 7.29
N ARG A 322 33.70 1.40 7.36
CA ARG A 322 34.36 0.11 7.21
C ARG A 322 34.15 -0.47 5.82
N LYS A 323 35.06 -1.37 5.43
CA LYS A 323 35.03 -2.01 4.11
C LYS A 323 33.73 -2.81 3.89
N SER A 324 33.24 -3.52 4.92
CA SER A 324 31.99 -4.27 4.84
C SER A 324 30.80 -3.38 4.46
N ILE A 325 30.64 -2.23 5.12
CA ILE A 325 29.57 -1.28 4.84
C ILE A 325 29.66 -0.70 3.43
N LYS A 326 30.88 -0.36 2.96
CA LYS A 326 31.09 0.11 1.58
C LYS A 326 30.71 -0.94 0.55
N ILE A 327 30.99 -2.23 0.82
CA ILE A 327 30.58 -3.34 -0.06
C ILE A 327 29.06 -3.48 -0.08
N VAL A 328 28.42 -3.49 1.09
CA VAL A 328 26.96 -3.62 1.21
C VAL A 328 26.25 -2.47 0.50
N GLY A 329 26.72 -1.22 0.69
CA GLY A 329 26.20 -0.05 -0.02
C GLY A 329 26.26 -0.21 -1.54
N LYS A 330 27.40 -0.65 -2.08
CA LYS A 330 27.55 -0.94 -3.52
C LYS A 330 26.62 -2.03 -4.02
N VAL A 331 26.43 -3.10 -3.24
CA VAL A 331 25.49 -4.17 -3.61
C VAL A 331 24.07 -3.61 -3.69
N LEU A 332 23.61 -2.86 -2.69
CA LEU A 332 22.28 -2.23 -2.75
C LEU A 332 22.17 -1.25 -3.92
N GLU A 333 23.15 -0.39 -4.16
CA GLU A 333 23.13 0.54 -5.31
C GLU A 333 23.04 -0.19 -6.65
N SER A 334 23.67 -1.37 -6.79
CA SER A 334 23.54 -2.19 -7.99
C SER A 334 22.14 -2.76 -8.20
N GLN A 335 21.30 -2.78 -7.15
CA GLN A 335 19.89 -3.22 -7.19
C GLN A 335 18.91 -2.05 -7.32
N ARG A 336 19.40 -0.84 -7.64
CA ARG A 336 18.56 0.36 -7.80
C ARG A 336 17.45 0.14 -8.82
N GLU A 337 17.76 -0.54 -9.91
CA GLU A 337 16.74 -1.06 -10.82
C GLU A 337 16.37 -2.47 -10.35
N LEU A 338 15.14 -2.63 -9.86
CA LEU A 338 14.59 -3.98 -9.66
C LEU A 338 14.73 -4.71 -11.00
N PRO A 339 15.29 -5.94 -11.04
CA PRO A 339 15.34 -6.70 -12.29
C PRO A 339 13.94 -6.76 -12.89
N TYR A 340 13.87 -6.71 -14.23
CA TYR A 340 12.71 -6.65 -15.14
C TYR A 340 11.61 -7.74 -14.95
N ARG A 341 11.40 -8.25 -13.72
CA ARG A 341 10.33 -9.19 -13.37
C ARG A 341 9.01 -8.52 -13.02
N TYR A 342 8.97 -7.19 -12.97
CA TYR A 342 7.70 -6.47 -13.09
C TYR A 342 7.41 -6.33 -14.59
N PRO A 343 6.28 -6.85 -15.10
CA PRO A 343 5.87 -6.45 -16.43
C PRO A 343 5.70 -4.93 -16.39
N ARG A 344 6.59 -4.22 -17.09
CA ARG A 344 6.20 -2.91 -17.58
C ARG A 344 4.97 -3.18 -18.43
N ASN A 345 3.94 -2.35 -18.26
CA ASN A 345 2.93 -2.16 -19.28
C ASN A 345 3.63 -1.58 -20.51
N GLU A 346 4.43 -2.39 -21.22
CA GLU A 346 4.79 -2.12 -22.59
C GLU A 346 3.46 -2.14 -23.33
N ARG A 347 3.11 -1.00 -23.95
CA ARG A 347 1.97 -0.95 -24.85
C ARG A 347 2.13 -2.13 -25.81
N PRO A 348 1.10 -2.98 -25.98
CA PRO A 348 1.20 -4.07 -26.93
C PRO A 348 1.65 -3.47 -28.26
N ALA A 349 2.72 -4.01 -28.83
CA ALA A 349 3.20 -3.60 -30.14
C ALA A 349 2.00 -3.60 -31.10
N GLU A 350 1.78 -2.48 -31.79
CA GLU A 350 0.77 -2.34 -32.83
C GLU A 350 1.10 -3.28 -33.99
N THR A 351 0.78 -4.55 -33.82
CA THR A 351 0.77 -5.52 -34.91
C THR A 351 -0.49 -6.35 -34.80
N LEU A 352 -1.61 -5.73 -35.16
CA LEU A 352 -2.77 -6.46 -35.68
C LEU A 352 -2.87 -6.17 -37.19
N PRO A 353 -3.06 -7.21 -38.03
CA PRO A 353 -3.31 -7.00 -39.44
C PRO A 353 -4.65 -6.26 -39.60
N ARG A 354 -4.64 -5.22 -40.44
CA ARG A 354 -5.87 -4.53 -40.90
C ARG A 354 -6.83 -5.56 -41.51
N GLY A 355 -7.82 -5.97 -40.73
CA GLY A 355 -9.08 -6.46 -41.25
C GLY A 355 -10.01 -5.25 -41.41
N GLU A 356 -10.45 -5.03 -42.63
CA GLU A 356 -11.50 -4.07 -42.97
C GLU A 356 -12.77 -4.48 -42.24
N ASP A 357 -13.19 -3.69 -41.25
CA ASP A 357 -14.57 -3.45 -40.82
C ASP A 357 -14.51 -2.50 -39.61
N ALA A 358 -14.22 -1.22 -39.90
CA ALA A 358 -14.23 -0.14 -38.94
C ALA A 358 -15.23 0.92 -39.39
N SER A 359 -16.47 0.77 -38.95
CA SER A 359 -17.41 1.87 -38.82
C SER A 359 -18.15 1.70 -37.49
N ASP A 360 -18.09 2.74 -36.68
CA ASP A 360 -18.79 2.96 -35.40
C ASP A 360 -18.14 2.40 -34.13
N ILE A 361 -17.01 2.99 -33.69
CA ILE A 361 -16.75 3.21 -32.26
C ILE A 361 -16.10 4.60 -32.08
N ASP A 362 -16.82 5.48 -31.40
CA ASP A 362 -16.40 6.82 -30.99
C ASP A 362 -15.22 6.72 -30.01
N GLY A 363 -14.18 7.50 -30.27
CA GLY A 363 -12.89 7.41 -29.60
C GLY A 363 -12.91 8.07 -28.23
N THR A 364 -13.30 7.36 -27.18
CA THR A 364 -12.93 7.75 -25.79
C THR A 364 -13.01 6.62 -24.75
N GLU A 365 -12.84 5.36 -25.12
CA GLU A 365 -12.67 4.31 -24.11
C GLU A 365 -11.20 4.17 -23.72
N MET A 366 -10.91 4.57 -22.47
CA MET A 366 -9.66 4.24 -21.78
C MET A 366 -9.45 2.73 -21.87
N LEU A 367 -8.48 2.32 -22.67
CA LEU A 367 -7.84 1.02 -22.55
C LEU A 367 -7.26 0.94 -21.14
N CYS A 368 -7.97 0.26 -20.25
CA CYS A 368 -7.50 -0.15 -18.94
C CYS A 368 -6.33 -1.13 -19.17
N PRO A 369 -5.06 -0.75 -18.92
CA PRO A 369 -3.95 -1.66 -19.05
C PRO A 369 -3.70 -2.26 -17.66
N VAL A 370 -4.56 -3.19 -17.26
CA VAL A 370 -4.34 -4.00 -16.06
C VAL A 370 -4.25 -5.45 -16.49
N MET A 371 -3.00 -5.95 -16.42
CA MET A 371 -2.52 -7.33 -16.32
C MET A 371 -3.13 -8.42 -17.21
#